data_AF-A0A396QK35-F1
#
_entry.id   AF-A0A396QK35-F1
#
_cell.length_a   1.000
_cell.length_b   1.000
_cell.length_c   1.000
_cell.angle_alpha   90.00
_cell.angle_beta   90.00
_cell.angle_gamma   90.00
#
_symmetry.space_group_name_H-M   'P 1'
#
loop_
_entity.id
_entity.type
_entity.pdbx_description
1 polymer ?
#
loop_
_entity_poly.entity_id
_entity_poly.type
_entity_poly.pdbx_seq_one_letter_code
_entity_poly.pdbx_strand_id
1 'polypeptide(L)'
;MTKRPLCLACIGLMIVVWMMKQAGVPIFGEPALSPELQDQLRDGVEAIVVGTISERTEKPNSTQYILKNSFLIYQETKIPIHKILLTIREAERYSVGDRIEAAGILRTLQPPGNPGEFDSSAYFACQKIYCSLWGEQIEMKKKAEFSFGEVLQSFRERVTGNLPEMIRPELAGTLSAMVFGERKLLTEDSRLNYQVGGVSHMIAISGLI
;
A
#
# COMPACT_ATOMS: atom_id res chain seq x y z
N MET A 1 0.21 25.04 41.47
CA MET A 1 0.68 25.00 40.06
C MET A 1 0.37 23.65 39.43
N THR A 2 -0.91 23.25 39.35
CA THR A 2 -1.32 21.93 38.84
C THR A 2 -2.51 22.11 37.88
N LYS A 3 -2.24 22.67 36.70
CA LYS A 3 -3.32 22.99 35.73
C LYS A 3 -3.35 22.09 34.50
N ARG A 4 -2.46 21.11 34.35
CA ARG A 4 -2.41 20.24 33.14
C ARG A 4 -1.91 18.81 33.45
N PRO A 5 -2.60 18.03 34.29
CA PRO A 5 -2.20 16.65 34.59
C PRO A 5 -2.15 15.77 33.33
N LEU A 6 -3.00 16.08 32.35
CA LEU A 6 -3.04 15.38 31.06
C LEU A 6 -1.75 15.59 30.22
N CYS A 7 -1.15 16.78 30.25
CA CYS A 7 0.10 17.03 29.51
C CYS A 7 1.27 16.21 30.08
N LEU A 8 1.34 16.07 31.41
CA LEU A 8 2.39 15.26 32.06
C LEU A 8 2.22 13.76 31.73
N ALA A 9 0.98 13.28 31.66
CA ALA A 9 0.68 11.92 31.21
C ALA A 9 1.08 11.69 29.74
N CYS A 10 0.79 12.63 28.84
CA CYS A 10 1.21 12.55 27.43
C CYS A 10 2.73 12.57 27.25
N ILE A 11 3.44 13.42 28.01
CA ILE A 11 4.91 13.46 27.99
C ILE A 11 5.48 12.15 28.52
N GLY A 12 4.92 11.61 29.61
CA GLY A 12 5.29 10.30 30.13
C GLY A 12 5.09 9.18 29.10
N LEU A 13 3.95 9.17 28.41
CA LEU A 13 3.67 8.20 27.35
C LEU A 13 4.63 8.33 26.16
N MET A 14 4.95 9.56 25.73
CA MET A 14 5.94 9.80 24.66
C MET A 14 7.35 9.32 25.06
N ILE A 15 7.76 9.56 26.31
CA ILE A 15 9.05 9.09 26.83
C ILE A 15 9.08 7.56 26.89
N VAL A 16 7.99 6.92 27.32
CA VAL A 16 7.88 5.46 27.37
C VAL A 16 7.95 4.85 25.95
N VAL A 17 7.23 5.42 24.98
CA VAL A 17 7.30 4.98 23.57
C VAL A 17 8.72 5.20 23.02
N TRP A 18 9.37 6.32 23.32
CA TRP A 18 10.75 6.57 22.92
C TRP A 18 11.74 5.59 23.55
N MET A 19 11.57 5.24 24.83
CA MET A 19 12.40 4.26 25.53
C MET A 19 12.25 2.86 24.95
N MET A 20 11.02 2.39 24.68
CA MET A 20 10.90 1.05 24.08
C MET A 20 11.38 1.01 22.61
N LYS A 21 11.36 2.14 21.87
CA LYS A 21 12.03 2.25 20.57
C LYS A 21 13.55 2.07 20.71
N GLN A 22 14.18 2.71 21.70
CA GLN A 22 15.62 2.54 21.98
C GLN A 22 15.97 1.14 22.47
N ALA A 23 15.04 0.46 23.15
CA ALA A 23 15.19 -0.92 23.60
C ALA A 23 14.93 -1.96 22.50
N GLY A 24 14.66 -1.54 21.26
CA GLY A 24 14.37 -2.44 20.14
C GLY A 24 13.06 -3.20 20.28
N VAL A 25 12.15 -2.73 21.13
CA VAL A 25 10.80 -3.30 21.23
C VAL A 25 9.98 -2.75 20.05
N PRO A 26 9.36 -3.60 19.22
CA PRO A 26 8.66 -3.18 18.01
C PRO A 26 7.29 -2.56 18.39
N ILE A 27 7.29 -1.30 18.82
CA ILE A 27 6.06 -0.58 19.21
C ILE A 27 5.24 -0.19 17.96
N PHE A 28 5.92 0.07 16.84
CA PHE A 28 5.29 0.43 15.56
C PHE A 28 6.02 -0.25 14.41
N GLY A 29 5.34 -1.21 13.79
CA GLY A 29 5.60 -1.64 12.42
C GLY A 29 7.06 -1.93 12.07
N GLU A 30 7.80 -2.66 12.90
CA GLU A 30 9.07 -3.20 12.43
C GLU A 30 8.80 -4.47 11.59
N PRO A 31 9.45 -4.61 10.42
CA PRO A 31 9.32 -5.80 9.58
C PRO A 31 9.76 -7.05 10.33
N ALA A 32 9.08 -8.16 10.09
CA ALA A 32 9.50 -9.48 10.56
C ALA A 32 10.76 -10.02 9.83
N LEU A 33 11.50 -9.18 9.10
CA LEU A 33 12.73 -9.56 8.41
C LEU A 33 13.93 -9.22 9.28
N SER A 34 14.92 -10.12 9.33
CA SER A 34 16.17 -9.85 10.04
C SER A 34 16.89 -8.63 9.41
N PRO A 35 17.63 -7.86 10.21
CA PRO A 35 18.40 -6.71 9.71
C PRO A 35 19.37 -7.06 8.58
N GLU A 36 19.93 -8.27 8.61
CA GLU A 36 20.83 -8.81 7.59
C GLU A 36 20.11 -9.02 6.23
N LEU A 37 18.89 -9.56 6.27
CA LEU A 37 18.05 -9.71 5.06
C LEU A 37 17.58 -8.36 4.53
N GLN A 38 17.31 -7.38 5.40
CA GLN A 38 16.95 -6.03 4.94
C GLN A 38 18.05 -5.38 4.12
N ASP A 39 19.30 -5.50 4.54
CA ASP A 39 20.44 -4.89 3.87
C ASP A 39 20.70 -5.53 2.50
N GLN A 40 20.68 -6.87 2.44
CA GLN A 40 20.80 -7.60 1.18
C GLN A 40 19.66 -7.28 0.20
N LEU A 41 18.43 -7.08 0.71
CA LEU A 41 17.28 -6.71 -0.10
C LEU A 41 17.27 -5.23 -0.55
N ARG A 42 18.18 -4.37 -0.07
CA ARG A 42 18.26 -2.98 -0.57
C ARG A 42 18.74 -2.92 -2.00
N ASP A 43 19.70 -3.76 -2.37
CA ASP A 43 20.30 -3.78 -3.70
C ASP A 43 19.43 -4.51 -4.75
N GLY A 44 18.41 -5.21 -4.28
CA GLY A 44 17.50 -5.98 -5.12
C GLY A 44 18.02 -7.39 -5.34
N VAL A 45 17.19 -8.36 -4.99
CA VAL A 45 17.58 -9.77 -5.00
C VAL A 45 16.53 -10.57 -5.74
N GLU A 46 16.97 -11.51 -6.58
CA GLU A 46 16.05 -12.45 -7.21
C GLU A 46 15.42 -13.37 -6.17
N ALA A 47 14.10 -13.38 -6.12
CA ALA A 47 13.36 -14.23 -5.21
C ALA A 47 11.98 -14.58 -5.76
N ILE A 48 11.38 -15.62 -5.17
CA ILE A 48 10.05 -16.09 -5.52
C ILE A 48 9.11 -15.80 -4.35
N VAL A 49 7.96 -15.23 -4.65
CA VAL A 49 6.92 -14.89 -3.67
C VAL A 49 5.66 -15.65 -4.01
N VAL A 50 5.11 -16.35 -3.03
CA VAL A 50 3.81 -17.02 -3.15
C VAL A 50 2.84 -16.40 -2.17
N GLY A 51 1.68 -15.97 -2.63
CA GLY A 51 0.69 -15.32 -1.76
C GLY A 51 -0.71 -15.24 -2.37
N THR A 52 -1.66 -14.75 -1.59
CA THR A 52 -3.04 -14.54 -2.04
C THR A 52 -3.30 -13.05 -2.25
N ILE A 53 -3.85 -12.67 -3.39
CA ILE A 53 -4.15 -11.27 -3.71
C ILE A 53 -5.24 -10.76 -2.77
N SER A 54 -4.96 -9.69 -2.05
CA SER A 54 -5.95 -8.98 -1.21
C SER A 54 -6.46 -7.71 -1.86
N GLU A 55 -5.61 -7.00 -2.60
CA GLU A 55 -5.95 -5.71 -3.22
C GLU A 55 -5.26 -5.60 -4.58
N ARG A 56 -5.91 -4.88 -5.51
CA ARG A 56 -5.41 -4.57 -6.85
C ARG A 56 -5.51 -3.07 -7.09
N THR A 57 -4.42 -2.47 -7.57
CA THR A 57 -4.35 -1.06 -7.96
C THR A 57 -3.73 -0.96 -9.33
N GLU A 58 -4.51 -0.50 -10.31
CA GLU A 58 -4.01 -0.25 -11.67
C GLU A 58 -3.31 1.10 -11.75
N LYS A 59 -2.09 1.11 -12.30
CA LYS A 59 -1.35 2.30 -12.70
C LYS A 59 -1.22 2.32 -14.23
N PRO A 60 -0.86 3.45 -14.85
CA PRO A 60 -0.83 3.58 -16.32
C PRO A 60 0.00 2.52 -17.04
N ASN A 61 1.14 2.11 -16.46
CA ASN A 61 2.10 1.20 -17.09
C ASN A 61 2.33 -0.10 -16.29
N SER A 62 1.58 -0.32 -15.22
CA SER A 62 1.80 -1.47 -14.33
C SER A 62 0.59 -1.70 -13.45
N THR A 63 0.36 -2.94 -13.05
CA THR A 63 -0.62 -3.27 -12.02
C THR A 63 0.10 -3.62 -10.72
N GLN A 64 -0.36 -3.02 -9.62
CA GLN A 64 0.13 -3.32 -8.29
C GLN A 64 -0.87 -4.23 -7.56
N TYR A 65 -0.36 -5.27 -6.94
CA TYR A 65 -1.11 -6.22 -6.15
C TYR A 65 -0.54 -6.26 -4.74
N ILE A 66 -1.40 -6.25 -3.74
CA ILE A 66 -0.99 -6.56 -2.36
C ILE A 66 -1.29 -8.03 -2.14
N LEU A 67 -0.26 -8.80 -1.79
CA LEU A 67 -0.41 -10.20 -1.42
C LEU A 67 -0.43 -10.34 0.09
N LYS A 68 -1.35 -11.15 0.61
CA LYS A 68 -1.45 -11.57 2.02
C LYS A 68 -1.14 -13.06 2.18
N ASN A 69 -0.79 -13.45 3.40
CA ASN A 69 -0.45 -14.84 3.75
C ASN A 69 0.64 -15.38 2.83
N SER A 70 1.69 -14.57 2.67
CA SER A 70 2.72 -14.77 1.68
C SER A 70 3.94 -15.48 2.26
N PHE A 71 4.70 -16.13 1.40
CA PHE A 71 6.00 -16.69 1.74
C PHE A 71 6.99 -16.27 0.69
N LEU A 72 8.17 -15.88 1.14
CA LEU A 72 9.33 -15.63 0.32
C LEU A 72 10.16 -16.91 0.25
N ILE A 73 10.58 -17.28 -0.95
CA ILE A 73 11.54 -18.33 -1.20
C ILE A 73 12.81 -17.65 -1.70
N TYR A 74 13.84 -17.69 -0.86
CA TYR A 74 15.16 -17.14 -1.14
C TYR A 74 16.23 -18.15 -0.76
N GLN A 75 17.13 -18.50 -1.69
CA GLN A 75 18.21 -19.48 -1.47
C GLN A 75 17.71 -20.76 -0.76
N GLU A 76 16.63 -21.35 -1.29
CA GLU A 76 15.97 -22.56 -0.74
C GLU A 76 15.34 -22.41 0.66
N THR A 77 15.44 -21.22 1.26
CA THR A 77 14.83 -20.92 2.56
C THR A 77 13.45 -20.33 2.36
N LYS A 78 12.46 -20.88 3.09
CA LYS A 78 11.09 -20.38 3.08
C LYS A 78 10.86 -19.46 4.28
N ILE A 79 10.67 -18.17 4.00
CA ILE A 79 10.49 -17.13 5.00
C ILE A 79 9.03 -16.66 4.97
N PRO A 80 8.26 -16.80 6.07
CA PRO A 80 6.89 -16.31 6.14
C PRO A 80 6.86 -14.77 6.16
N ILE A 81 6.05 -14.17 5.29
CA ILE A 81 5.85 -12.72 5.22
C ILE A 81 4.35 -12.42 5.22
N HIS A 82 3.91 -11.53 6.11
CA HIS A 82 2.48 -11.28 6.25
C HIS A 82 1.87 -10.62 5.01
N LYS A 83 2.48 -9.53 4.53
CA LYS A 83 2.10 -8.83 3.31
C LYS A 83 3.29 -8.36 2.49
N ILE A 84 3.10 -8.28 1.18
CA ILE A 84 4.12 -7.86 0.22
C ILE A 84 3.46 -7.15 -0.97
N LEU A 85 4.13 -6.12 -1.49
CA LEU A 85 3.68 -5.35 -2.64
C LEU A 85 4.26 -5.92 -3.94
N LEU A 86 3.46 -6.58 -4.75
CA LEU A 86 3.86 -7.08 -6.06
C LEU A 86 3.52 -6.03 -7.13
N THR A 87 4.48 -5.64 -7.96
CA THR A 87 4.23 -4.80 -9.14
C THR A 87 4.55 -5.58 -10.40
N ILE A 88 3.60 -5.60 -11.34
CA ILE A 88 3.66 -6.37 -12.59
C ILE A 88 3.46 -5.41 -13.76
N ARG A 89 4.27 -5.53 -14.82
CA ARG A 89 4.08 -4.80 -16.09
C ARG A 89 3.19 -5.53 -17.09
N GLU A 90 3.03 -6.83 -16.93
CA GLU A 90 2.25 -7.69 -17.82
C GLU A 90 0.79 -7.24 -17.92
N ALA A 91 0.19 -7.54 -19.07
CA ALA A 91 -1.22 -7.24 -19.36
C ALA A 91 -2.19 -8.21 -18.67
N GLU A 92 -1.69 -9.30 -18.08
CA GLU A 92 -2.55 -10.31 -17.47
C GLU A 92 -3.13 -9.80 -16.14
N ARG A 93 -4.45 -9.94 -16.00
CA ARG A 93 -5.20 -9.40 -14.88
C ARG A 93 -5.60 -10.51 -13.93
N TYR A 94 -5.09 -10.43 -12.70
CA TYR A 94 -5.44 -11.37 -11.63
C TYR A 94 -6.52 -10.79 -10.73
N SER A 95 -7.36 -11.66 -10.18
CA SER A 95 -8.50 -11.27 -9.34
C SER A 95 -8.12 -11.27 -7.86
N VAL A 96 -8.77 -10.39 -7.08
CA VAL A 96 -8.67 -10.40 -5.63
C VAL A 96 -9.15 -11.75 -5.11
N GLY A 97 -8.30 -12.43 -4.33
CA GLY A 97 -8.53 -13.77 -3.81
C GLY A 97 -7.72 -14.85 -4.52
N ASP A 98 -7.20 -14.60 -5.73
CA ASP A 98 -6.34 -15.56 -6.43
C ASP A 98 -5.04 -15.80 -5.64
N ARG A 99 -4.54 -17.02 -5.69
CA ARG A 99 -3.22 -17.40 -5.17
C ARG A 99 -2.24 -17.52 -6.31
N ILE A 100 -1.21 -16.69 -6.28
CA ILE A 100 -0.20 -16.60 -7.33
C ILE A 100 1.19 -16.83 -6.77
N GLU A 101 2.08 -17.26 -7.65
CA GLU A 101 3.53 -17.33 -7.46
C GLU A 101 4.16 -16.34 -8.44
N ALA A 102 5.01 -15.45 -7.94
CA ALA A 102 5.70 -14.46 -8.75
C ALA A 102 7.20 -14.54 -8.50
N ALA A 103 7.99 -14.64 -9.57
CA ALA A 103 9.43 -14.57 -9.55
C ALA A 103 9.89 -13.20 -10.07
N GLY A 104 10.93 -12.64 -9.45
CA GLY A 104 11.56 -11.41 -9.91
C GLY A 104 12.40 -10.74 -8.83
N ILE A 105 12.55 -9.43 -8.93
CA ILE A 105 13.49 -8.66 -8.10
C ILE A 105 12.77 -8.15 -6.85
N LEU A 106 13.11 -8.70 -5.69
CA LEU A 106 12.63 -8.28 -4.40
C LEU A 106 13.47 -7.14 -3.85
N ARG A 107 12.81 -6.07 -3.41
CA ARG A 107 13.43 -4.91 -2.77
C ARG A 107 12.73 -4.52 -1.49
N THR A 108 13.46 -3.90 -0.58
CA THR A 108 12.86 -3.22 0.58
C THR A 108 12.32 -1.85 0.16
N LEU A 109 11.17 -1.44 0.69
CA LEU A 109 10.62 -0.11 0.42
C LEU A 109 11.53 0.95 1.02
N GLN A 110 12.05 1.84 0.18
CA GLN A 110 13.00 2.88 0.59
C GLN A 110 12.27 4.18 0.94
N PRO A 111 12.78 4.95 1.92
CA PRO A 111 12.26 6.27 2.24
C PRO A 111 12.47 7.24 1.08
N PRO A 112 11.72 8.35 1.04
CA PRO A 112 11.82 9.34 -0.02
C PRO A 112 13.24 9.91 -0.13
N GLY A 113 13.73 10.05 -1.36
CA GLY A 113 15.06 10.61 -1.63
C GLY A 113 15.10 12.13 -1.48
N ASN A 114 13.95 12.79 -1.64
CA ASN A 114 13.82 14.24 -1.56
C ASN A 114 12.92 14.68 -0.38
N PRO A 115 13.32 15.71 0.39
CA PRO A 115 12.44 16.33 1.39
C PRO A 115 11.15 16.87 0.74
N GLY A 116 9.99 16.47 1.27
CA GLY A 116 8.67 16.90 0.78
C GLY A 116 8.02 15.96 -0.25
N GLU A 117 8.72 14.90 -0.67
CA GLU A 117 8.12 13.83 -1.48
C GLU A 117 7.23 12.91 -0.62
N PHE A 118 6.26 12.25 -1.24
CA PHE A 118 5.39 11.31 -0.55
C PHE A 118 6.19 10.12 0.00
N ASP A 119 6.12 9.90 1.31
CA ASP A 119 6.79 8.78 1.96
C ASP A 119 5.99 7.48 1.78
N SER A 120 6.21 6.84 0.63
CA SER A 120 5.60 5.55 0.33
C SER A 120 6.02 4.45 1.32
N SER A 121 7.23 4.53 1.88
CA SER A 121 7.74 3.55 2.83
C SER A 121 6.95 3.60 4.14
N ALA A 122 6.73 4.79 4.69
CA ALA A 122 5.94 4.98 5.90
C ALA A 122 4.48 4.59 5.69
N TYR A 123 3.89 4.97 4.55
CA TYR A 123 2.52 4.61 4.18
C TYR A 123 2.30 3.09 4.16
N PHE A 124 3.16 2.35 3.46
CA PHE A 124 3.07 0.89 3.37
C PHE A 124 3.46 0.21 4.69
N ALA A 125 4.38 0.78 5.46
CA ALA A 125 4.71 0.29 6.80
C ALA A 125 3.49 0.33 7.74
N CYS A 126 2.66 1.37 7.67
CA CYS A 126 1.39 1.43 8.40
C CYS A 126 0.43 0.27 8.02
N GLN A 127 0.54 -0.24 6.80
CA GLN A 127 -0.22 -1.41 6.32
C GLN A 127 0.45 -2.76 6.60
N LYS A 128 1.62 -2.75 7.28
CA LYS A 128 2.50 -3.89 7.53
C LYS A 128 3.13 -4.48 6.26
N ILE A 129 3.42 -3.62 5.29
CA ILE A 129 4.09 -3.96 4.02
C ILE A 129 5.46 -3.28 4.03
N TYR A 130 6.52 -4.08 3.90
CA TYR A 130 7.91 -3.57 3.98
C TYR A 130 8.74 -3.91 2.75
N CYS A 131 8.30 -4.90 1.97
CA CYS A 131 9.00 -5.36 0.78
C CYS A 131 8.11 -5.16 -0.43
N SER A 132 8.74 -4.89 -1.57
CA SER A 132 8.11 -4.87 -2.88
C SER A 132 8.85 -5.78 -3.84
N LEU A 133 8.11 -6.64 -4.52
CA LEU A 133 8.60 -7.50 -5.59
C LEU A 133 8.25 -6.87 -6.94
N TRP A 134 9.25 -6.73 -7.80
CA TRP A 134 9.03 -6.48 -9.21
C TRP A 134 8.89 -7.83 -9.93
N GLY A 135 7.66 -8.18 -10.32
CA GLY A 135 7.35 -9.47 -10.93
C GLY A 135 7.73 -9.50 -12.41
N GLU A 136 8.53 -10.48 -12.80
CA GLU A 136 8.92 -10.73 -14.19
C GLU A 136 8.26 -12.00 -14.76
N GLN A 137 8.00 -12.99 -13.92
CA GLN A 137 7.28 -14.20 -14.28
C GLN A 137 6.24 -14.48 -13.20
N ILE A 138 4.98 -14.67 -13.61
CA ILE A 138 3.89 -14.98 -12.69
C ILE A 138 3.20 -16.27 -13.13
N GLU A 139 2.93 -17.13 -12.16
CA GLU A 139 2.16 -18.36 -12.34
C GLU A 139 0.97 -18.39 -11.39
N MET A 140 -0.22 -18.65 -11.93
CA MET A 140 -1.42 -18.83 -11.13
C MET A 140 -1.42 -20.23 -10.49
N LYS A 141 -1.29 -20.29 -9.16
CA LYS A 141 -1.35 -21.56 -8.42
C LYS A 141 -2.79 -21.99 -8.12
N LYS A 142 -3.66 -21.05 -7.76
CA LYS A 142 -5.07 -21.33 -7.47
C LYS A 142 -5.94 -20.12 -7.78
N LYS A 143 -6.96 -20.33 -8.61
CA LYS A 143 -8.00 -19.35 -8.85
C LYS A 143 -9.00 -19.33 -7.69
N ALA A 144 -9.43 -18.16 -7.26
CA ALA A 144 -10.53 -18.05 -6.31
C ALA A 144 -11.85 -18.42 -6.99
N GLU A 145 -12.60 -19.35 -6.40
CA GLU A 145 -13.95 -19.69 -6.87
C GLU A 145 -14.94 -18.55 -6.59
N PHE A 146 -14.82 -17.92 -5.42
CA PHE A 146 -15.63 -16.78 -5.04
C PHE A 146 -14.85 -15.87 -4.09
N SER A 147 -14.83 -14.57 -4.41
CA SER A 147 -14.19 -13.54 -3.60
C SER A 147 -15.11 -12.34 -3.49
N PHE A 148 -15.66 -12.12 -2.30
CA PHE A 148 -16.44 -10.90 -2.02
C PHE A 148 -15.61 -9.63 -2.25
N GLY A 149 -14.28 -9.71 -2.03
CA GLY A 149 -13.34 -8.65 -2.35
C GLY A 149 -13.33 -8.32 -3.85
N GLU A 150 -13.32 -9.33 -4.73
CA GLU A 150 -13.35 -9.09 -6.18
C GLU A 150 -14.70 -8.52 -6.63
N VAL A 151 -15.81 -8.94 -6.02
CA VAL A 151 -17.14 -8.37 -6.31
C VAL A 151 -17.17 -6.89 -5.98
N LEU A 152 -16.70 -6.51 -4.78
CA LEU A 152 -16.67 -5.11 -4.37
C LEU A 152 -15.69 -4.28 -5.21
N GLN A 153 -14.52 -4.85 -5.53
CA GLN A 153 -13.52 -4.23 -6.38
C GLN A 153 -14.07 -3.99 -7.80
N SER A 154 -14.67 -5.00 -8.42
CA SER A 154 -15.28 -4.91 -9.75
C SER A 154 -16.45 -3.93 -9.77
N PHE A 155 -17.26 -3.90 -8.70
CA PHE A 155 -18.33 -2.93 -8.56
C PHE A 155 -17.78 -1.49 -8.50
N ARG A 156 -16.75 -1.27 -7.67
CA ARG A 156 -16.08 0.04 -7.57
C ARG A 156 -15.53 0.49 -8.93
N GLU A 157 -14.76 -0.36 -9.60
CA GLU A 157 -14.15 -0.07 -10.91
C GLU A 157 -15.20 0.25 -11.99
N ARG A 158 -16.33 -0.47 -11.98
CA ARG A 158 -17.42 -0.24 -12.94
C ARG A 158 -18.16 1.07 -12.66
N VAL A 159 -18.38 1.40 -11.40
CA VAL A 159 -19.02 2.68 -11.03
C VAL A 159 -18.10 3.85 -11.36
N THR A 160 -16.82 3.78 -10.99
CA THR A 160 -15.85 4.85 -11.28
C THR A 160 -15.57 4.97 -12.78
N GLY A 161 -15.54 3.87 -13.53
CA GLY A 161 -15.41 3.89 -14.99
C GLY A 161 -16.59 4.53 -15.73
N ASN A 162 -17.81 4.35 -15.23
CA ASN A 162 -19.03 4.91 -15.86
C ASN A 162 -19.34 6.35 -15.39
N LEU A 163 -18.74 6.81 -14.29
CA LEU A 163 -18.99 8.13 -13.70
C LEU A 163 -18.78 9.30 -14.69
N PRO A 164 -17.73 9.31 -15.53
CA PRO A 164 -17.51 10.36 -16.53
C PRO A 164 -18.57 10.42 -17.65
N GLU A 165 -19.29 9.33 -17.90
CA GLU A 165 -20.38 9.30 -18.89
C GLU A 165 -21.69 9.85 -18.33
N MET A 166 -21.88 9.76 -17.01
CA MET A 166 -23.12 10.16 -16.34
C MET A 166 -23.09 11.62 -15.84
N ILE A 167 -21.91 12.17 -15.57
CA ILE A 167 -21.72 13.50 -14.96
C ILE A 167 -20.52 14.19 -15.62
N ARG A 168 -20.49 15.53 -15.59
CA ARG A 168 -19.32 16.33 -15.99
C ARG A 168 -18.01 15.76 -15.39
N PRO A 169 -16.94 15.58 -16.19
CA PRO A 169 -15.69 14.94 -15.74
C PRO A 169 -15.09 15.54 -14.46
N GLU A 170 -15.17 16.86 -14.29
CA GLU A 170 -14.69 17.59 -13.10
C GLU A 170 -15.41 17.12 -11.82
N LEU A 171 -16.73 16.95 -11.88
CA LEU A 171 -17.55 16.50 -10.75
C LEU A 171 -17.42 15.00 -10.53
N ALA A 172 -17.24 14.23 -11.60
CA ALA A 172 -16.99 12.79 -11.53
C ALA A 172 -15.69 12.49 -10.77
N GLY A 173 -14.61 13.25 -11.03
CA GLY A 173 -13.35 13.13 -10.29
C GLY A 173 -13.50 13.39 -8.80
N THR A 174 -14.20 14.46 -8.44
CA THR A 174 -14.45 14.83 -7.04
C THR A 174 -15.31 13.81 -6.32
N LEU A 175 -16.42 13.38 -6.95
CA LEU A 175 -17.33 12.39 -6.36
C LEU A 175 -16.63 11.04 -6.18
N SER A 176 -15.85 10.61 -7.18
CA SER A 176 -15.03 9.40 -7.10
C SER A 176 -14.05 9.45 -5.92
N ALA A 177 -13.36 10.58 -5.75
CA ALA A 177 -12.42 10.73 -4.66
C ALA A 177 -13.10 10.75 -3.27
N MET A 178 -14.29 11.34 -3.15
CA MET A 178 -15.03 11.40 -1.88
C MET A 178 -15.67 10.05 -1.50
N VAL A 179 -16.28 9.36 -2.46
CA VAL A 179 -17.05 8.13 -2.19
C VAL A 179 -16.16 6.89 -2.18
N PHE A 180 -15.20 6.83 -3.10
CA PHE A 180 -14.38 5.63 -3.32
C PHE A 180 -12.90 5.82 -2.98
N GLY A 181 -12.47 7.05 -2.63
CA GLY A 181 -11.06 7.36 -2.38
C GLY A 181 -10.20 7.41 -3.64
N GLU A 182 -10.79 7.23 -4.83
CA GLU A 182 -10.04 7.10 -6.08
C GLU A 182 -9.80 8.47 -6.74
N ARG A 183 -8.52 8.86 -6.80
CA ARG A 183 -8.08 10.15 -7.36
C ARG A 183 -7.74 10.12 -8.85
N LYS A 184 -7.83 8.97 -9.53
CA LYS A 184 -7.43 8.83 -10.94
C LYS A 184 -8.17 9.79 -11.88
N LEU A 185 -9.42 10.12 -11.54
CA LEU A 185 -10.29 10.98 -12.33
C LEU A 185 -10.19 12.47 -11.94
N LEU A 186 -9.41 12.82 -10.91
CA LEU A 186 -9.20 14.23 -10.53
C LEU A 186 -8.20 14.89 -11.48
N THR A 187 -8.60 15.99 -12.10
CA THR A 187 -7.69 16.82 -12.89
C THR A 187 -6.75 17.63 -11.99
N GLU A 188 -5.57 17.95 -12.50
CA GLU A 188 -4.58 18.84 -11.84
C GLU A 188 -5.22 20.18 -11.44
N ASP A 189 -6.03 20.79 -12.32
CA ASP A 189 -6.73 22.04 -12.04
C ASP A 189 -7.71 21.93 -10.86
N SER A 190 -8.47 20.84 -10.78
CA SER A 190 -9.37 20.59 -9.67
C SER A 190 -8.60 20.44 -8.36
N ARG A 191 -7.48 19.71 -8.39
CA ARG A 191 -6.60 19.53 -7.22
C ARG A 191 -6.01 20.85 -6.73
N LEU A 192 -5.52 21.69 -7.64
CA LEU A 192 -5.03 23.03 -7.35
C LEU A 192 -6.12 23.91 -6.73
N ASN A 193 -7.33 23.89 -7.31
CA ASN A 193 -8.47 24.63 -6.77
C ASN A 193 -8.84 24.17 -5.35
N TYR A 194 -8.78 22.86 -5.07
CA TYR A 194 -9.02 22.33 -3.73
C TYR A 194 -7.89 22.63 -2.73
N GLN A 195 -6.64 22.78 -3.20
CA GLN A 195 -5.52 23.22 -2.37
C GLN A 195 -5.62 24.72 -2.04
N VAL A 196 -5.84 25.56 -3.05
CA VAL A 196 -6.00 27.01 -2.89
C VAL A 196 -7.23 27.33 -2.04
N GLY A 197 -8.33 26.58 -2.22
CA GLY A 197 -9.56 26.73 -1.45
C GLY A 197 -9.51 26.17 -0.02
N GLY A 198 -8.40 25.58 0.43
CA GLY A 198 -8.23 25.06 1.79
C GLY A 198 -9.06 23.81 2.12
N VAL A 199 -9.76 23.24 1.13
CA VAL A 199 -10.70 22.10 1.30
C VAL A 199 -10.10 20.74 0.90
N SER A 200 -8.79 20.69 0.69
CA SER A 200 -8.06 19.43 0.42
C SER A 200 -8.31 18.35 1.47
N HIS A 201 -8.59 18.75 2.71
CA HIS A 201 -8.95 17.84 3.78
C HIS A 201 -10.26 17.07 3.52
N MET A 202 -11.22 17.63 2.77
CA MET A 202 -12.44 16.90 2.39
C MET A 202 -12.16 15.70 1.47
N ILE A 203 -11.13 15.82 0.64
CA ILE A 203 -10.65 14.74 -0.25
C ILE A 203 -9.78 13.72 0.52
N ALA A 204 -9.31 14.08 1.72
CA ALA A 204 -8.51 13.21 2.57
C ALA A 204 -9.38 12.31 3.50
N ILE A 205 -10.64 12.68 3.74
CA ILE A 205 -11.54 11.97 4.67
C ILE A 205 -11.92 10.55 4.19
N SER A 206 -11.86 10.26 2.89
CA SER A 206 -12.27 8.95 2.33
C SER A 206 -11.26 7.80 2.55
N GLY A 207 -10.36 7.94 3.53
CA GLY A 207 -9.39 6.91 3.91
C GLY A 207 -7.98 7.14 3.37
N LEU A 208 -7.61 8.38 3.06
CA LEU A 208 -6.37 8.71 2.38
C LEU A 208 -5.67 9.91 3.04
N ILE A 209 -4.64 9.63 3.85
CA ILE A 209 -3.41 10.44 3.84
C ILE A 209 -2.36 9.62 3.10
#